data_AF-A0A6V7VA51-F1
#
_entry.id   AF-A0A6V7VA51-F1
#
_cell.length_a   1.000
_cell.length_b   1.000
_cell.length_c   1.000
_cell.angle_alpha   90.00
_cell.angle_beta   90.00
_cell.angle_gamma   90.00
#
_symmetry.space_group_name_H-M   'P 1'
#
loop_
_entity.id
_entity.type
_entity.pdbx_description
1 polymer ?
#
loop_
_entity_poly.entity_id
_entity_poly.type
_entity_poly.pdbx_seq_one_letter_code
_entity_poly.pdbx_strand_id
1 'polypeptide(L)'
;MTQKEMMDEVCYQKCVKFLHDKHQVLIFVHSRNATGQLARTFIDKAANANQREVFLVEKGGEVTSSYLKAKKAMNNAQSRELQFLFQSGLGIHHAGLTHHDRHLMEKMFTEGAIRVMMCTATLAWGVNLPAYAVIIRGTEIFDPQKGIFTDIGILDVQQIFGRAGRPQYEDMGHGVIITNVQKLAHYIEMFHRQTPIESQFQSRILNNLNAEIASGAISNISEAIEWIHFTYFIFGYAKIRYSMELIGKN
;
A
#
# COMPACT_ATOMS: atom_id res chain seq x y z
N MET A 1 17.99 -19.98 3.10
CA MET A 1 16.76 -19.21 2.85
C MET A 1 17.16 -17.77 2.56
N THR A 2 16.86 -17.26 1.38
CA THR A 2 17.15 -15.87 0.99
C THR A 2 16.31 -14.89 1.81
N GLN A 3 16.71 -13.62 1.91
CA GLN A 3 15.90 -12.60 2.60
C GLN A 3 14.48 -12.51 2.02
N LYS A 4 14.35 -12.65 0.69
CA LYS A 4 13.07 -12.70 -0.01
C LYS A 4 12.19 -13.84 0.52
N GLU A 5 12.73 -15.06 0.58
CA GLU A 5 12.01 -16.25 1.06
C GLU A 5 11.61 -16.14 2.53
N MET A 6 12.47 -15.56 3.37
CA MET A 6 12.15 -15.31 4.78
C MET A 6 10.94 -14.37 4.92
N MET A 7 10.91 -13.28 4.14
CA MET A 7 9.78 -12.37 4.13
C MET A 7 8.49 -13.04 3.63
N ASP A 8 8.60 -13.90 2.60
CA ASP A 8 7.45 -14.65 2.07
C ASP A 8 6.91 -15.66 3.09
N GLU A 9 7.79 -16.32 3.83
CA GLU A 9 7.42 -17.23 4.91
C GLU A 9 6.70 -16.49 6.04
N VAL A 10 7.28 -15.39 6.54
CA VAL A 10 6.64 -14.59 7.60
C VAL A 10 5.30 -14.03 7.13
N CYS A 11 5.21 -13.56 5.87
CA CYS A 11 3.99 -13.06 5.28
C CYS A 11 2.91 -14.16 5.20
N TYR A 12 3.30 -15.37 4.80
CA TYR A 12 2.42 -16.53 4.74
C TYR A 12 1.87 -16.88 6.12
N GLN A 13 2.74 -17.04 7.12
CA GLN A 13 2.34 -17.38 8.49
C GLN A 13 1.38 -16.36 9.11
N LYS A 14 1.66 -15.06 8.92
CA LYS A 14 0.77 -14.00 9.39
C LYS A 14 -0.58 -14.02 8.68
N CYS A 15 -0.58 -14.21 7.36
CA CYS A 15 -1.82 -14.31 6.59
C CYS A 15 -2.67 -15.49 7.04
N VAL A 16 -2.10 -16.69 7.14
CA VAL A 16 -2.80 -17.91 7.57
C VAL A 16 -3.43 -17.72 8.96
N LYS A 17 -2.74 -17.05 9.90
CA LYS A 17 -3.31 -16.72 11.20
C LYS A 17 -4.61 -15.93 11.08
N PHE A 18 -4.61 -14.82 10.33
CA PHE A 18 -5.84 -14.03 10.11
C PHE A 18 -6.92 -14.83 9.38
N LEU A 19 -6.53 -15.72 8.47
CA LEU A 19 -7.48 -16.55 7.75
C LEU A 19 -8.16 -17.60 8.64
N HIS A 20 -7.47 -18.16 9.64
CA HIS A 20 -8.07 -19.04 10.64
C HIS A 20 -9.15 -18.34 11.44
N ASP A 21 -8.94 -17.07 11.75
CA ASP A 21 -9.89 -16.18 12.43
C ASP A 21 -11.00 -15.66 11.49
N LYS A 22 -11.14 -16.24 10.29
CA LYS A 22 -12.15 -15.91 9.27
C LYS A 22 -12.06 -14.49 8.69
N HIS A 23 -10.95 -13.80 8.89
CA HIS A 23 -10.76 -12.45 8.35
C HIS A 23 -10.23 -12.47 6.92
N GLN A 24 -10.49 -11.40 6.17
CA GLN A 24 -9.88 -11.16 4.85
C GLN A 24 -8.61 -10.31 4.99
N VAL A 25 -7.65 -10.53 4.08
CA VAL A 25 -6.31 -9.92 4.18
C VAL A 25 -5.93 -9.23 2.87
N LEU A 26 -5.44 -7.99 2.97
CA LEU A 26 -4.72 -7.32 1.88
C LEU A 26 -3.22 -7.48 2.09
N ILE A 27 -2.49 -7.84 1.05
CA ILE A 27 -1.03 -7.95 1.08
C ILE A 27 -0.45 -7.00 0.03
N PHE A 28 0.34 -6.04 0.48
CA PHE A 28 0.98 -5.04 -0.37
C PHE A 28 2.41 -5.46 -0.71
N VAL A 29 2.72 -5.41 -2.01
CA VAL A 29 4.06 -5.67 -2.57
C VAL A 29 4.48 -4.53 -3.51
N HIS A 30 5.76 -4.48 -3.86
CA HIS A 30 6.36 -3.32 -4.54
C HIS A 30 6.40 -3.39 -6.06
N SER A 31 5.93 -4.49 -6.66
CA SER A 31 5.86 -4.60 -8.12
C SER A 31 4.68 -5.44 -8.59
N ARG A 32 4.25 -5.20 -9.83
CA ARG A 32 3.16 -5.94 -10.48
C ARG A 32 3.49 -7.43 -10.58
N ASN A 33 4.73 -7.76 -10.96
CA ASN A 33 5.16 -9.15 -11.06
C ASN A 33 5.22 -9.83 -9.69
N ALA A 34 5.53 -9.08 -8.63
CA ALA A 34 5.58 -9.63 -7.27
C ALA A 34 4.21 -10.08 -6.76
N THR A 35 3.09 -9.48 -7.20
CA THR A 35 1.76 -9.93 -6.76
C THR A 35 1.49 -11.36 -7.21
N GLY A 36 1.71 -11.66 -8.49
CA GLY A 36 1.52 -13.01 -9.04
C GLY A 36 2.53 -14.03 -8.50
N GLN A 37 3.80 -13.64 -8.35
CA GLN A 37 4.83 -14.50 -7.76
C GLN A 37 4.52 -14.89 -6.32
N LEU A 38 4.11 -13.92 -5.49
CA LEU A 38 3.75 -14.18 -4.10
C LEU A 38 2.49 -15.06 -4.02
N ALA A 39 1.52 -14.85 -4.91
CA ALA A 39 0.29 -15.66 -4.95
C ALA A 39 0.60 -17.14 -5.25
N ARG A 40 1.47 -17.39 -6.23
CA ARG A 40 1.93 -18.75 -6.55
C ARG A 40 2.72 -19.36 -5.39
N THR A 41 3.60 -18.58 -4.76
CA THR A 41 4.35 -19.00 -3.57
C THR A 41 3.40 -19.41 -2.44
N PHE A 42 2.29 -18.68 -2.23
CA PHE A 42 1.28 -19.02 -1.25
C PHE A 42 0.55 -20.33 -1.58
N ILE A 43 0.21 -20.56 -2.86
CA ILE A 43 -0.40 -21.82 -3.31
C ILE A 43 0.53 -23.01 -3.04
N ASP A 44 1.81 -22.88 -3.39
CA ASP A 44 2.81 -23.93 -3.19
C ASP A 44 3.04 -24.21 -1.70
N LYS A 45 3.14 -23.17 -0.87
CA LYS A 45 3.25 -23.30 0.59
C LYS A 45 2.02 -23.95 1.20
N ALA A 46 0.82 -23.52 0.78
CA ALA A 46 -0.43 -24.11 1.24
C ALA A 46 -0.59 -25.57 0.81
N ALA A 47 -0.09 -25.95 -0.36
CA ALA A 47 -0.02 -27.35 -0.78
C ALA A 47 0.89 -28.17 0.13
N ASN A 48 2.11 -27.69 0.39
CA ASN A 48 3.10 -28.39 1.19
C ASN A 48 2.70 -28.51 2.67
N ALA A 49 1.96 -27.54 3.19
CA ALA A 49 1.48 -27.51 4.56
C ALA A 49 0.09 -28.15 4.75
N ASN A 50 -0.55 -28.68 3.69
CA ASN A 50 -1.96 -29.13 3.70
C ASN A 50 -2.95 -28.07 4.23
N GLN A 51 -2.72 -26.80 3.87
CA GLN A 51 -3.49 -25.64 4.33
C GLN A 51 -4.29 -24.95 3.21
N ARG A 52 -4.49 -25.61 2.06
CA ARG A 52 -5.22 -25.03 0.91
C ARG A 52 -6.62 -24.57 1.28
N GLU A 53 -7.33 -25.34 2.10
CA GLU A 53 -8.70 -25.05 2.52
C GLU A 53 -8.84 -23.74 3.31
N VAL A 54 -7.78 -23.29 3.97
CA VAL A 54 -7.80 -22.04 4.76
C VAL A 54 -8.05 -20.82 3.87
N PHE A 55 -7.61 -20.88 2.61
CA PHE A 55 -7.81 -19.80 1.64
C PHE A 55 -9.18 -19.84 0.96
N LEU A 56 -9.86 -20.99 1.00
CA LEU A 56 -11.17 -21.15 0.40
C LEU A 56 -12.26 -20.59 1.32
N VAL A 57 -13.34 -20.10 0.72
CA VAL A 57 -14.52 -19.60 1.43
C VAL A 57 -15.38 -20.77 1.96
N GLU A 58 -15.19 -21.96 1.38
CA GLU A 58 -15.95 -23.16 1.70
C GLU A 58 -15.35 -23.91 2.90
N LYS A 59 -16.13 -24.08 3.97
CA LYS A 59 -15.91 -25.15 4.96
C LYS A 59 -17.12 -26.08 4.95
N GLY A 60 -16.89 -27.37 4.68
CA GLY A 60 -17.91 -28.41 4.89
C GLY A 60 -18.82 -28.78 3.71
N GLY A 61 -18.49 -28.39 2.47
CA GLY A 61 -19.16 -28.92 1.27
C GLY A 61 -20.44 -28.20 0.82
N GLU A 62 -20.91 -27.18 1.54
CA GLU A 62 -22.00 -26.33 1.06
C GLU A 62 -21.47 -25.09 0.33
N VAL A 63 -21.44 -25.17 -0.99
CA VAL A 63 -21.13 -24.02 -1.82
C VAL A 63 -22.26 -22.99 -1.71
N THR A 64 -21.98 -21.84 -1.11
CA THR A 64 -22.98 -20.78 -1.01
C THR A 64 -23.39 -20.31 -2.41
N SER A 65 -24.67 -20.03 -2.60
CA SER A 65 -25.20 -19.53 -3.89
C SER A 65 -24.49 -18.26 -4.37
N SER A 66 -23.97 -17.44 -3.45
CA SER A 66 -23.13 -16.27 -3.74
C SER A 66 -21.79 -16.67 -4.37
N TYR A 67 -21.09 -17.66 -3.83
CA TYR A 67 -19.82 -18.13 -4.39
C TYR A 67 -19.98 -18.77 -5.77
N LEU A 68 -21.07 -19.52 -6.01
CA LEU A 68 -21.36 -20.05 -7.36
C LEU A 68 -21.56 -18.91 -8.38
N LYS A 69 -22.23 -17.83 -7.99
CA LYS A 69 -22.37 -16.63 -8.84
C LYS A 69 -21.03 -15.96 -9.09
N ALA A 70 -20.21 -15.80 -8.04
CA ALA A 70 -18.85 -15.26 -8.14
C ALA A 70 -17.98 -16.11 -9.10
N LYS A 71 -17.99 -17.44 -8.95
CA LYS A 71 -17.28 -18.37 -9.82
C LYS A 71 -17.72 -18.25 -11.29
N LYS A 72 -19.03 -18.10 -11.55
CA LYS A 72 -19.53 -17.85 -12.90
C LYS A 72 -19.08 -16.49 -13.44
N ALA A 73 -19.12 -15.44 -12.62
CA ALA A 73 -18.67 -14.10 -13.01
C ALA A 73 -17.17 -14.07 -13.33
N MET A 74 -16.36 -14.86 -12.62
CA MET A 74 -14.92 -14.99 -12.86
C MET A 74 -14.57 -15.59 -14.22
N ASN A 75 -15.48 -16.34 -14.86
CA ASN A 75 -15.26 -16.78 -16.25
C ASN A 75 -15.19 -15.61 -17.24
N ASN A 76 -15.70 -14.42 -16.87
CA ASN A 76 -15.60 -13.19 -17.66
C ASN A 76 -14.28 -12.44 -17.43
N ALA A 77 -13.41 -12.91 -16.53
CA ALA A 77 -12.08 -12.34 -16.37
C ALA A 77 -11.26 -12.57 -17.63
N GLN A 78 -10.59 -11.54 -18.14
CA GLN A 78 -9.78 -11.65 -19.35
C GLN A 78 -8.48 -12.41 -19.09
N SER A 79 -7.89 -12.22 -17.89
CA SER A 79 -6.71 -12.93 -17.47
C SER A 79 -7.02 -14.33 -16.94
N ARG A 80 -6.43 -15.36 -17.58
CA ARG A 80 -6.46 -16.75 -17.09
C ARG A 80 -5.78 -16.90 -15.72
N GLU A 81 -4.79 -16.05 -15.42
CA GLU A 81 -4.14 -16.05 -14.11
C GLU A 81 -5.13 -15.67 -13.00
N LEU A 82 -6.00 -14.69 -13.24
CA LEU A 82 -7.02 -14.31 -12.25
C LEU A 82 -8.02 -15.44 -11.99
N GLN A 83 -8.44 -16.14 -13.04
CA GLN A 83 -9.33 -17.30 -12.91
C GLN A 83 -8.67 -18.41 -12.08
N PHE A 84 -7.40 -18.71 -12.34
CA PHE A 84 -6.63 -19.71 -11.60
C PHE A 84 -6.45 -19.32 -10.13
N LEU A 85 -6.05 -18.08 -9.85
CA LEU A 85 -5.84 -17.59 -8.48
C LEU A 85 -7.15 -17.57 -7.69
N PHE A 86 -8.26 -17.17 -8.31
CA PHE A 86 -9.57 -17.15 -7.67
C PHE A 86 -9.99 -18.54 -7.17
N GLN A 87 -9.74 -19.60 -7.96
CA GLN A 87 -10.02 -20.97 -7.55
C GLN A 87 -9.22 -21.41 -6.32
N SER A 88 -8.10 -20.75 -6.06
CA SER A 88 -7.27 -20.96 -4.87
C SER A 88 -7.62 -20.00 -3.71
N GLY A 89 -8.68 -19.20 -3.84
CA GLY A 89 -9.10 -18.21 -2.84
C GLY A 89 -8.24 -16.94 -2.81
N LEU A 90 -7.39 -16.74 -3.82
CA LEU A 90 -6.44 -15.64 -3.92
C LEU A 90 -6.85 -14.67 -5.04
N GLY A 91 -6.45 -13.42 -4.92
CA GLY A 91 -6.57 -12.41 -5.96
C GLY A 91 -5.31 -11.57 -6.10
N ILE A 92 -5.14 -10.94 -7.26
CA ILE A 92 -4.14 -9.89 -7.47
C ILE A 92 -4.79 -8.60 -7.95
N HIS A 93 -4.19 -7.46 -7.59
CA HIS A 93 -4.64 -6.14 -8.04
C HIS A 93 -3.45 -5.20 -8.28
N HIS A 94 -3.32 -4.73 -9.52
CA HIS A 94 -2.31 -3.73 -9.87
C HIS A 94 -2.69 -2.97 -11.14
N ALA A 95 -2.06 -1.82 -11.38
CA ALA A 95 -2.34 -0.96 -12.54
C ALA A 95 -2.11 -1.61 -13.92
N GLY A 96 -1.37 -2.73 -14.00
CA GLY A 96 -1.20 -3.49 -15.23
C GLY A 96 -2.39 -4.39 -15.62
N LEU A 97 -3.41 -4.54 -14.77
CA LEU A 97 -4.63 -5.27 -15.10
C LEU A 97 -5.59 -4.35 -15.86
N THR A 98 -6.43 -4.93 -16.72
CA THR A 98 -7.48 -4.16 -17.40
C THR A 98 -8.45 -3.58 -16.38
N HIS A 99 -9.12 -2.47 -16.74
CA HIS A 99 -10.09 -1.84 -15.84
C HIS A 99 -11.20 -2.83 -15.44
N HIS A 100 -11.67 -3.64 -16.39
CA HIS A 100 -12.65 -4.71 -16.17
C HIS A 100 -12.16 -5.71 -15.13
N ASP A 101 -10.95 -6.25 -15.30
CA ASP A 101 -10.40 -7.25 -14.38
C ASP A 101 -10.16 -6.65 -12.97
N ARG A 102 -9.68 -5.40 -12.87
CA ARG A 102 -9.54 -4.72 -11.56
C ARG A 102 -10.87 -4.62 -10.82
N HIS A 103 -11.91 -4.13 -11.51
CA HIS A 103 -13.24 -3.98 -10.93
C HIS A 103 -13.85 -5.33 -10.53
N LEU A 104 -13.64 -6.36 -11.35
CA LEU A 104 -14.08 -7.72 -11.03
C LEU A 104 -13.41 -8.24 -9.76
N MET A 105 -12.09 -8.09 -9.62
CA MET A 105 -11.35 -8.53 -8.44
C MET A 105 -11.75 -7.76 -7.17
N GLU A 106 -11.96 -6.44 -7.27
CA GLU A 106 -12.48 -5.60 -6.18
C GLU A 106 -13.86 -6.08 -5.71
N LYS A 107 -14.76 -6.38 -6.66
CA LYS A 107 -16.09 -6.90 -6.37
C LYS A 107 -16.02 -8.25 -5.68
N MET A 108 -15.24 -9.20 -6.21
CA MET A 108 -15.10 -10.53 -5.63
C MET A 108 -14.53 -10.50 -4.21
N PHE A 109 -13.61 -9.56 -3.92
CA PHE A 109 -13.09 -9.38 -2.58
C PHE A 109 -14.12 -8.74 -1.64
N THR A 110 -14.85 -7.72 -2.10
CA THR A 110 -15.89 -7.04 -1.31
C THR A 110 -17.04 -7.99 -0.95
N GLU A 111 -17.42 -8.87 -1.87
CA GLU A 111 -18.45 -9.91 -1.67
C GLU A 111 -17.96 -11.10 -0.82
N GLY A 112 -16.70 -11.09 -0.37
CA GLY A 112 -16.12 -12.16 0.45
C GLY A 112 -15.77 -13.44 -0.33
N ALA A 113 -15.85 -13.43 -1.66
CA ALA A 113 -15.52 -14.57 -2.52
C ALA A 113 -14.00 -14.83 -2.64
N ILE A 114 -13.17 -13.83 -2.29
CA ILE A 114 -11.71 -13.92 -2.23
C ILE A 114 -11.25 -13.61 -0.82
N ARG A 115 -10.41 -14.45 -0.23
CA ARG A 115 -9.94 -14.25 1.14
C ARG A 115 -8.68 -13.42 1.26
N VAL A 116 -7.81 -13.49 0.25
CA VAL A 116 -6.52 -12.77 0.22
C VAL A 116 -6.36 -12.05 -1.10
N MET A 117 -6.08 -10.74 -1.05
CA MET A 117 -5.75 -9.95 -2.24
C MET A 117 -4.32 -9.45 -2.15
N MET A 118 -3.51 -9.74 -3.16
CA MET A 118 -2.15 -9.23 -3.27
C MET A 118 -2.12 -8.04 -4.22
N CYS A 119 -1.65 -6.89 -3.75
CA CYS A 119 -1.79 -5.64 -4.46
C CYS A 119 -0.53 -4.78 -4.44
N THR A 120 -0.43 -3.85 -5.39
CA THR A 120 0.58 -2.79 -5.36
C THR A 120 0.09 -1.59 -4.56
N ALA A 121 1.01 -0.76 -4.05
CA ALA A 121 0.70 0.43 -3.26
C ALA A 121 -0.33 1.39 -3.91
N THR A 122 -0.46 1.39 -5.24
CA THR A 122 -1.47 2.16 -5.99
C THR A 122 -2.92 1.89 -5.54
N LEU A 123 -3.22 0.69 -5.02
CA LEU A 123 -4.56 0.38 -4.50
C LEU A 123 -4.92 1.28 -3.31
N ALA A 124 -3.94 1.62 -2.47
CA ALA A 124 -4.16 2.43 -1.28
C ALA A 124 -4.59 3.88 -1.59
N TRP A 125 -4.32 4.39 -2.80
CA TRP A 125 -4.64 5.75 -3.20
C TRP A 125 -5.91 5.89 -4.04
N GLY A 126 -6.36 4.82 -4.71
CA GLY A 126 -7.38 4.93 -5.77
C GLY A 126 -8.68 4.19 -5.53
N VAL A 127 -8.77 3.32 -4.52
CA VAL A 127 -9.94 2.43 -4.33
C VAL A 127 -10.29 2.30 -2.86
N ASN A 128 -11.58 2.37 -2.54
CA ASN A 128 -12.07 2.09 -1.19
C ASN A 128 -12.32 0.59 -0.98
N LEU A 129 -11.24 -0.18 -0.79
CA LEU A 129 -11.32 -1.62 -0.52
C LEU A 129 -10.72 -1.94 0.86
N PRO A 130 -11.53 -1.95 1.94
CA PRO A 130 -11.06 -2.26 3.29
C PRO A 130 -10.98 -3.77 3.57
N ALA A 131 -10.06 -4.16 4.43
CA ALA A 131 -9.93 -5.53 4.95
C ALA A 131 -9.58 -5.49 6.44
N TYR A 132 -9.89 -6.55 7.17
CA TYR A 132 -9.50 -6.66 8.57
C TYR A 132 -8.01 -6.43 8.79
N ALA A 133 -7.20 -7.15 8.02
CA ALA A 133 -5.77 -7.12 8.12
C ALA A 133 -5.12 -6.65 6.82
N VAL A 134 -4.07 -5.86 6.97
CA VAL A 134 -3.22 -5.38 5.90
C VAL A 134 -1.77 -5.74 6.22
N ILE A 135 -1.07 -6.33 5.26
CA ILE A 135 0.34 -6.73 5.39
C ILE A 135 1.16 -6.02 4.33
N ILE A 136 2.17 -5.25 4.72
CA ILE A 136 3.18 -4.70 3.83
C ILE A 136 4.35 -5.70 3.78
N ARG A 137 4.49 -6.40 2.66
CA ARG A 137 5.54 -7.39 2.44
C ARG A 137 6.78 -6.70 1.87
N GLY A 138 7.78 -6.50 2.73
CA GLY A 138 9.00 -5.77 2.41
C GLY A 138 8.75 -4.27 2.42
N THR A 139 9.81 -3.46 2.50
CA THR A 139 9.69 -1.99 2.53
C THR A 139 10.57 -1.29 1.51
N GLU A 140 11.20 -2.05 0.61
CA GLU A 140 12.15 -1.55 -0.37
C GLU A 140 11.51 -1.46 -1.75
N ILE A 141 11.49 -0.26 -2.31
CA ILE A 141 10.94 0.07 -3.62
C ILE A 141 12.08 0.55 -4.51
N PHE A 142 12.14 0.03 -5.75
CA PHE A 142 13.09 0.51 -6.73
C PHE A 142 12.66 1.89 -7.25
N ASP A 143 13.51 2.90 -7.11
CA ASP A 143 13.32 4.24 -7.67
C ASP A 143 14.02 4.33 -9.04
N PRO A 144 13.28 4.32 -10.17
CA PRO A 144 13.88 4.35 -11.50
C PRO A 144 14.60 5.67 -11.80
N GLN A 145 14.23 6.77 -11.15
CA GLN A 145 14.85 8.08 -11.38
C GLN A 145 16.24 8.14 -10.74
N LYS A 146 16.40 7.49 -9.58
CA LYS A 146 17.68 7.44 -8.86
C LYS A 146 18.49 6.17 -9.15
N GLY A 147 17.88 5.16 -9.76
CA GLY A 147 18.53 3.87 -10.06
C GLY A 147 18.89 3.05 -8.82
N ILE A 148 18.27 3.35 -7.67
CA ILE A 148 18.56 2.71 -6.38
C ILE A 148 17.28 2.21 -5.71
N PHE A 149 17.42 1.27 -4.78
CA PHE A 149 16.33 0.91 -3.88
C PHE A 149 16.21 1.97 -2.79
N THR A 150 14.97 2.39 -2.56
CA THR A 150 14.58 3.37 -1.55
C THR A 150 13.53 2.76 -0.65
N ASP A 151 13.36 3.35 0.53
CA ASP A 151 12.36 2.90 1.48
C ASP A 151 10.97 3.45 1.15
N ILE A 152 9.93 2.64 1.39
CA ILE A 152 8.54 3.09 1.27
C ILE A 152 8.31 4.28 2.21
N GLY A 153 7.75 5.35 1.66
CA GLY A 153 7.48 6.57 2.42
C GLY A 153 6.36 6.38 3.44
N ILE A 154 6.41 7.12 4.54
CA ILE A 154 5.41 7.02 5.62
C ILE A 154 3.98 7.29 5.13
N LEU A 155 3.80 8.17 4.14
CA LEU A 155 2.48 8.45 3.58
C LEU A 155 1.89 7.20 2.91
N ASP A 156 2.68 6.46 2.13
CA ASP A 156 2.22 5.21 1.52
C ASP A 156 1.89 4.17 2.59
N VAL A 157 2.74 4.05 3.61
CA VAL A 157 2.48 3.14 4.74
C VAL A 157 1.17 3.52 5.45
N GLN A 158 0.95 4.80 5.74
CA GLN A 158 -0.28 5.30 6.38
C GLN A 158 -1.51 5.07 5.51
N GLN A 159 -1.43 5.32 4.21
CA GLN A 159 -2.54 5.04 3.28
C GLN A 159 -2.87 3.56 3.19
N ILE A 160 -1.83 2.70 3.16
CA ILE A 160 -1.99 1.25 3.18
C ILE A 160 -2.65 0.81 4.49
N PHE A 161 -2.19 1.31 5.63
CA PHE A 161 -2.75 0.99 6.95
C PHE A 161 -4.16 1.56 7.14
N GLY A 162 -4.51 2.64 6.46
CA GLY A 162 -5.88 3.16 6.38
C GLY A 162 -6.87 2.19 5.71
N ARG A 163 -6.39 1.12 5.07
CA ARG A 163 -7.24 0.03 4.55
C ARG A 163 -7.49 -1.09 5.57
N ALA A 164 -6.83 -1.05 6.72
CA ALA A 164 -7.02 -2.02 7.79
C ALA A 164 -8.23 -1.65 8.65
N GLY A 165 -9.05 -2.66 8.95
CA GLY A 165 -10.32 -2.51 9.63
C GLY A 165 -11.46 -2.16 8.68
N ARG A 166 -12.64 -2.74 8.95
CA ARG A 166 -13.87 -2.45 8.22
C ARG A 166 -14.82 -1.69 9.12
N PRO A 167 -14.89 -0.35 8.98
CA PRO A 167 -15.90 0.43 9.68
C PRO A 167 -17.26 -0.19 9.38
N GLN A 168 -18.05 -0.49 10.43
CA GLN A 168 -19.34 -1.21 10.43
C GLN A 168 -19.30 -2.74 10.58
N TYR A 169 -18.19 -3.41 10.30
CA TYR A 169 -18.11 -4.88 10.39
C TYR A 169 -17.18 -5.37 11.50
N GLU A 170 -16.16 -4.57 11.86
CA GLU A 170 -15.09 -4.98 12.76
C GLU A 170 -14.71 -3.83 13.70
N ASP A 171 -14.52 -4.14 14.98
CA ASP A 171 -14.13 -3.16 16.01
C ASP A 171 -12.65 -2.80 15.95
N MET A 172 -11.84 -3.62 15.27
CA MET A 172 -10.38 -3.53 15.22
C MET A 172 -9.89 -3.81 13.80
N GLY A 173 -8.79 -3.14 13.42
CA GLY A 173 -8.02 -3.44 12.21
C GLY A 173 -6.57 -3.78 12.55
N HIS A 174 -5.94 -4.64 11.74
CA HIS A 174 -4.55 -5.07 11.96
C HIS A 174 -3.64 -4.66 10.81
N GLY A 175 -2.69 -3.76 11.08
CA GLY A 175 -1.58 -3.43 10.16
C GLY A 175 -0.31 -4.21 10.52
N VAL A 176 0.32 -4.85 9.54
CA VAL A 176 1.58 -5.58 9.70
C VAL A 176 2.61 -5.04 8.70
N ILE A 177 3.80 -4.67 9.17
CA ILE A 177 4.95 -4.36 8.31
C ILE A 177 5.99 -5.45 8.46
N ILE A 178 6.44 -6.00 7.32
CA ILE A 178 7.57 -6.92 7.25
C ILE A 178 8.72 -6.16 6.63
N THR A 179 9.74 -5.87 7.43
CA THR A 179 10.92 -5.09 7.02
C THR A 179 12.21 -5.73 7.55
N ASN A 180 13.36 -5.17 7.17
CA ASN A 180 14.64 -5.55 7.74
C ASN A 180 14.80 -4.94 9.13
N VAL A 181 15.51 -5.63 10.03
CA VAL A 181 15.66 -5.24 11.44
C VAL A 181 16.28 -3.85 11.57
N GLN A 182 17.20 -3.48 10.67
CA GLN A 182 17.84 -2.15 10.69
C GLN A 182 16.85 -1.01 10.40
N LYS A 183 15.73 -1.29 9.72
CA LYS A 183 14.71 -0.31 9.34
C LYS A 183 13.52 -0.28 10.31
N LEU A 184 13.43 -1.24 11.23
CA LEU A 184 12.33 -1.34 12.19
C LEU A 184 12.20 -0.07 13.04
N ALA A 185 13.32 0.42 13.59
CA ALA A 185 13.34 1.63 14.41
C ALA A 185 12.83 2.84 13.63
N HIS A 186 13.24 2.98 12.36
CA HIS A 186 12.79 4.05 11.48
C HIS A 186 11.27 4.04 11.30
N TYR A 187 10.67 2.89 10.95
CA TYR A 187 9.22 2.81 10.78
C TYR A 187 8.45 3.05 12.08
N ILE A 188 8.91 2.51 13.21
CA ILE A 188 8.32 2.78 14.52
C ILE A 188 8.36 4.28 14.83
N GLU A 189 9.51 4.91 14.64
CA GLU A 189 9.69 6.34 14.90
C GLU A 189 8.79 7.19 14.00
N MET A 190 8.68 6.87 12.72
CA MET A 190 7.80 7.58 11.79
C MET A 190 6.31 7.50 12.16
N PHE A 191 5.87 6.46 12.86
CA PHE A 191 4.49 6.37 13.37
C PHE A 191 4.26 7.16 14.65
N HIS A 192 5.28 7.26 15.52
CA HIS A 192 5.16 7.94 16.81
C HIS A 192 5.45 9.43 16.71
N ARG A 193 6.37 9.82 15.81
CA ARG A 193 6.74 11.22 15.62
C ARG A 193 5.84 11.82 14.55
N GLN A 194 5.18 12.91 14.92
CA GLN A 194 4.78 13.92 13.94
C GLN A 194 6.07 14.54 13.39
N THR A 195 6.71 13.88 12.42
CA THR A 195 7.83 14.52 11.69
C THR A 195 7.33 15.86 11.19
N PRO A 196 8.01 16.98 11.54
CA PRO A 196 7.60 18.28 11.04
C PRO A 196 7.51 18.21 9.52
N ILE A 197 6.38 18.67 8.96
CA ILE A 197 6.26 18.80 7.52
C ILE A 197 7.21 19.92 7.10
N GLU A 198 8.23 19.59 6.31
CA GLU A 198 9.21 20.56 5.83
C GLU A 198 8.99 20.89 4.35
N SER A 199 9.20 22.15 4.00
CA SER A 199 9.08 22.60 2.62
C SER A 199 10.25 22.09 1.76
N GLN A 200 9.94 21.34 0.70
CA GLN A 200 10.92 20.94 -0.33
C GLN A 200 11.08 22.00 -1.44
N PHE A 201 10.47 23.19 -1.27
CA PHE A 201 10.37 24.22 -2.29
C PHE A 201 11.72 24.76 -2.76
N GLN A 202 12.73 24.80 -1.87
CA GLN A 202 14.08 25.27 -2.20
C GLN A 202 14.68 24.53 -3.42
N SER A 203 14.44 23.21 -3.52
CA SER A 203 14.94 22.39 -4.64
C SER A 203 14.24 22.69 -5.98
N ARG A 204 13.08 23.37 -5.95
CA ARG A 204 12.23 23.62 -7.12
C ARG A 204 11.97 25.10 -7.41
N ILE A 205 12.56 26.01 -6.63
CA ILE A 205 12.27 27.45 -6.70
C ILE A 205 12.50 28.02 -8.09
N LEU A 206 13.57 27.62 -8.78
CA LEU A 206 13.91 28.11 -10.12
C LEU A 206 12.83 27.76 -11.14
N ASN A 207 12.37 26.50 -11.12
CA ASN A 207 11.35 26.02 -12.05
C ASN A 207 9.99 26.66 -11.78
N ASN A 208 9.63 26.79 -10.50
CA ASN A 208 8.36 27.42 -10.11
C ASN A 208 8.36 28.93 -10.43
N LEU A 209 9.45 29.65 -10.13
CA LEU A 209 9.57 31.06 -10.45
C LEU A 209 9.52 31.31 -11.95
N ASN A 210 10.20 30.47 -12.74
CA ASN A 210 10.15 30.56 -14.20
C ASN A 210 8.73 30.35 -14.75
N ALA A 211 7.92 29.48 -14.13
CA ALA A 211 6.53 29.28 -14.51
C ALA A 211 5.67 30.53 -14.26
N GLU A 212 5.86 31.18 -13.11
CA GLU A 212 5.13 32.41 -12.77
C GLU A 212 5.52 33.59 -13.69
N ILE A 213 6.81 33.73 -14.03
CA ILE A 213 7.29 34.72 -15.00
C ILE A 213 6.67 34.45 -16.38
N ALA A 214 6.69 33.19 -16.83
CA ALA A 214 6.11 32.81 -18.13
C ALA A 214 4.59 33.01 -18.19
N SER A 215 3.88 32.90 -17.07
CA SER A 215 2.45 33.17 -16.97
C SER A 215 2.10 34.68 -16.96
N GLY A 216 3.11 35.54 -16.77
CA GLY A 216 2.93 36.98 -16.61
C GLY A 216 2.50 37.41 -15.20
N ALA A 217 2.42 36.49 -14.23
CA ALA A 217 2.08 36.80 -12.85
C ALA A 217 3.20 37.54 -12.10
N ILE A 218 4.46 37.33 -12.50
CA ILE A 218 5.64 37.97 -11.92
C ILE A 218 6.43 38.66 -13.03
N SER A 219 6.54 39.97 -12.94
CA SER A 219 7.20 40.84 -13.91
C SER A 219 8.47 41.50 -13.35
N ASN A 220 8.63 41.51 -12.03
CA ASN A 220 9.74 42.16 -11.35
C ASN A 220 10.16 41.44 -10.05
N ILE A 221 11.28 41.88 -9.48
CA ILE A 221 11.87 41.26 -8.28
C ILE A 221 10.97 41.43 -7.04
N SER A 222 10.25 42.56 -6.93
CA SER A 222 9.38 42.81 -5.77
C SER A 222 8.23 41.80 -5.74
N GLU A 223 7.60 41.57 -6.89
CA GLU A 223 6.55 40.55 -7.05
C GLU A 223 7.09 39.14 -6.79
N ALA A 224 8.33 38.84 -7.20
CA ALA A 224 8.96 37.56 -6.91
C ALA A 224 9.17 37.31 -5.40
N ILE A 225 9.59 38.34 -4.66
CA ILE A 225 9.75 38.26 -3.20
C ILE A 225 8.39 38.07 -2.52
N GLU A 226 7.38 38.83 -2.94
CA GLU A 226 6.02 38.73 -2.40
C GLU A 226 5.42 37.34 -2.65
N TRP A 227 5.60 36.80 -3.86
CA TRP A 227 5.18 35.43 -4.18
C TRP A 227 5.84 34.38 -3.29
N ILE A 228 7.15 34.49 -3.02
CA ILE A 228 7.85 33.57 -2.11
C ILE A 228 7.26 33.65 -0.69
N HIS A 229 6.85 34.82 -0.21
CA HIS A 229 6.21 34.98 1.10
C HIS A 229 4.88 34.22 1.24
N PHE A 230 4.15 33.99 0.15
CA PHE A 230 2.93 33.18 0.15
C PHE A 230 3.19 31.66 0.14
N THR A 231 4.45 31.24 0.04
CA THR A 231 4.80 29.81 0.02
C THR A 231 5.01 29.24 1.43
N TYR A 232 4.76 27.94 1.59
CA TYR A 232 5.04 27.21 2.84
C TYR A 232 6.52 27.27 3.27
N PHE A 233 7.43 27.54 2.33
CA PHE A 233 8.86 27.70 2.61
C PHE A 233 9.16 28.78 3.65
N ILE A 234 8.52 29.95 3.52
CA ILE A 234 8.74 31.09 4.43
C ILE A 234 8.10 30.83 5.79
N PHE A 235 6.91 30.22 5.84
CA PHE A 235 6.28 29.83 7.10
C PHE A 235 7.17 28.86 7.91
N GLY A 236 7.81 27.89 7.24
CA GLY A 236 8.77 26.98 7.87
C GLY A 236 10.03 27.71 8.38
N TYR A 237 10.61 28.59 7.56
CA TYR A 237 11.80 29.37 7.90
C TYR A 237 11.60 30.31 9.09
N ALA A 238 10.44 31.00 9.15
CA ALA A 238 10.10 31.90 10.24
C ALA A 238 10.01 31.15 11.58
N LYS A 239 9.46 29.93 11.59
CA LYS A 239 9.33 29.10 12.79
C LYS A 239 10.67 28.60 13.32
N ILE A 240 11.60 28.23 12.43
CA ILE A 240 12.96 27.82 12.78
C ILE A 240 13.75 29.01 13.36
N ARG A 241 13.65 30.18 12.73
CA ARG A 241 14.32 31.41 13.21
C ARG A 241 13.83 31.80 14.60
N TYR A 242 12.51 31.77 14.83
CA TYR A 242 11.91 32.06 16.14
C TYR A 242 12.37 31.08 17.23
N SER A 243 12.52 29.79 16.87
CA SER A 243 13.00 28.76 17.81
C SER A 243 14.49 28.94 18.15
N MET A 244 15.34 29.32 17.18
CA MET A 244 16.75 29.63 17.43
C MET A 244 16.94 30.88 18.30
N GLU A 245 16.11 31.92 18.10
CA GLU A 245 16.12 33.13 18.94
C GLU A 245 15.70 32.87 20.39
N LEU A 246 14.88 31.85 20.64
CA LEU A 246 14.51 31.40 21.99
C LEU A 246 15.62 30.58 22.66
N ILE A 247 16.34 29.76 21.90
CA ILE A 247 17.46 28.94 22.41
C ILE A 247 18.70 29.80 22.70
N GLY A 248 18.94 30.86 21.92
CA GLY A 248 20.04 31.80 22.14
C GLY A 248 19.84 32.83 23.25
N LYS A 249 18.73 32.74 24.01
CA LYS A 249 18.39 33.62 25.14
C LYS A 249 18.51 32.97 26.52
N ASN A 250 19.05 31.75 26.62
CA ASN A 250 19.38 31.07 27.89
C ASN A 250 20.89 30.96 28.09
#